data_AF-A0AA96RLT1-F1
#
_entry.id   AF-A0AA96RLT1-F1
#
_cell.length_a   1.000
_cell.length_b   1.000
_cell.length_c   1.000
_cell.angle_alpha   90.00
_cell.angle_beta   90.00
_cell.angle_gamma   90.00
#
_symmetry.space_group_name_H-M   'P 1'
#
loop_
_entity.id
_entity.type
_entity.pdbx_description
1 polymer ?
#
loop_
_entity_poly.entity_id
_entity_poly.type
_entity_poly.pdbx_seq_one_letter_code
_entity_poly.pdbx_strand_id
1 'polypeptide(L)' 'MVAIDVRSRREGRDLRKVGFYDPIKNQTYLNVPAILYFLEKGAQPTGTVQDILKKAEVFKELRSNQMKFN' A
#
# COMPACT_ATOMS: atom_id res chain seq x y z
N MET A 1 -5.65 -4.03 -4.94
CA MET A 1 -4.81 -2.85 -4.65
C MET A 1 -3.59 -2.86 -5.54
N VAL A 2 -3.27 -1.73 -6.14
CA VAL A 2 -2.16 -1.60 -7.09
C VAL A 2 -1.37 -0.32 -6.79
N ALA A 3 -0.08 -0.35 -7.06
CA ALA A 3 0.73 0.85 -7.22
C ALA A 3 0.69 1.26 -8.70
N ILE A 4 0.29 2.49 -8.98
CA ILE A 4 0.09 2.98 -10.34
C ILE A 4 0.43 4.48 -10.40
N ASP A 5 0.90 4.95 -11.56
CA ASP A 5 1.08 6.38 -11.83
C ASP A 5 -0.27 7.09 -11.81
N VAL A 6 -0.35 8.24 -11.14
CA VAL A 6 -1.59 9.02 -11.00
C VAL A 6 -2.18 9.49 -12.34
N ARG A 7 -1.36 9.61 -13.39
CA ARG A 7 -1.78 9.99 -14.75
C ARG A 7 -2.38 8.83 -15.53
N SER A 8 -2.18 7.60 -15.08
CA SER A 8 -2.75 6.42 -15.73
C SER A 8 -4.26 6.32 -15.46
N ARG A 9 -4.99 5.74 -16.42
CA ARG A 9 -6.40 5.37 -16.21
C ARG A 9 -6.52 4.45 -14.98
N ARG A 10 -7.68 4.49 -14.31
CA ARG A 10 -7.98 3.68 -13.12
C ARG A 10 -7.68 2.19 -13.30
N GLU A 11 -8.06 1.63 -14.45
CA GLU A 11 -7.84 0.23 -14.84
C GLU A 11 -6.74 0.11 -15.90
N GLY A 12 -5.85 1.11 -15.97
CA GLY A 12 -4.69 1.09 -16.83
C GLY A 12 -3.60 0.15 -16.34
N ARG A 13 -2.45 0.17 -17.03
CA ARG A 13 -1.27 -0.61 -16.64
C ARG A 13 -0.74 -0.13 -15.30
N ASP A 14 -0.76 -1.01 -14.31
CA ASP A 14 -0.16 -0.78 -13.01
C ASP A 14 1.36 -0.97 -13.03
N LEU A 15 2.06 -0.37 -12.06
CA LEU A 15 3.46 -0.64 -11.80
C LEU A 15 3.61 -2.01 -11.12
N ARG A 16 2.73 -2.30 -10.15
CA ARG A 16 2.70 -3.57 -9.42
C ARG A 16 1.39 -3.78 -8.67
N LYS A 17 0.90 -5.02 -8.64
CA LYS A 17 -0.13 -5.47 -7.68
C LYS A 17 0.49 -5.67 -6.30
N VAL A 18 -0.04 -4.95 -5.31
CA VAL A 18 0.52 -4.92 -3.93
C VAL A 18 -0.43 -5.49 -2.88
N GLY A 19 -1.67 -5.80 -3.26
CA GLY A 19 -2.64 -6.41 -2.36
C GLY A 19 -4.01 -6.56 -3.00
N PHE A 20 -4.97 -6.97 -2.19
CA PHE A 20 -6.35 -7.23 -2.57
C PHE A 20 -7.27 -6.84 -1.41
N TYR A 21 -8.44 -6.33 -1.77
CA TYR A 21 -9.50 -5.99 -0.83
C TYR A 21 -10.84 -6.32 -1.46
N ASP A 22 -11.61 -7.18 -0.79
CA ASP A 22 -13.00 -7.49 -1.09
C ASP A 22 -13.87 -6.96 0.06
N PRO A 23 -14.60 -5.85 -0.14
CA PRO A 23 -15.47 -5.28 0.89
C PRO A 23 -16.70 -6.13 1.17
N ILE A 24 -17.16 -6.96 0.23
CA ILE A 24 -18.37 -7.78 0.38
C ILE A 24 -18.08 -8.95 1.30
N LYS A 25 -16.92 -9.61 1.12
CA LYS A 25 -16.48 -10.73 1.95
C LYS A 25 -15.63 -10.31 3.15
N ASN A 26 -15.34 -9.02 3.28
CA ASN A 26 -14.39 -8.47 4.24
C ASN A 26 -13.01 -9.17 4.20
N GLN A 27 -12.56 -9.55 3.00
CA GLN A 27 -11.28 -10.22 2.81
C GLN A 27 -10.22 -9.23 2.37
N THR A 28 -9.07 -9.24 3.04
CA THR A 28 -7.94 -8.37 2.70
C THR A 28 -6.66 -9.20 2.66
N TYR A 29 -5.88 -9.03 1.59
CA TYR A 29 -4.53 -9.58 1.49
C TYR A 29 -3.56 -8.46 1.14
N LEU A 30 -2.50 -8.33 1.92
CA LEU A 30 -1.50 -7.28 1.74
C LEU A 30 -0.13 -7.91 1.51
N ASN A 31 0.53 -7.55 0.41
CA ASN A 31 1.95 -7.82 0.23
C ASN A 31 2.73 -6.70 0.92
N VAL A 32 2.92 -6.84 2.25
CA VAL A 32 3.54 -5.82 3.10
C VAL A 32 4.92 -5.39 2.59
N PRO A 33 5.84 -6.30 2.19
CA PRO A 33 7.13 -5.89 1.63
C PRO A 33 7.02 -5.00 0.39
N ALA A 34 6.10 -5.32 -0.53
CA ALA A 34 5.89 -4.52 -1.73
C ALA A 34 5.28 -3.15 -1.39
N ILE A 35 4.36 -3.08 -0.42
CA ILE A 35 3.74 -1.84 0.02
C ILE A 35 4.78 -0.93 0.67
N LEU A 36 5.58 -1.46 1.61
CA LEU A 36 6.64 -0.70 2.28
C LEU A 36 7.63 -0.11 1.27
N TYR A 37 8.07 -0.91 0.29
CA TYR A 37 8.93 -0.43 -0.79
C TYR A 37 8.37 0.83 -1.48
N PHE A 38 7.08 0.86 -1.83
CA PHE A 38 6.49 2.03 -2.48
C PHE A 38 6.32 3.21 -1.51
N LEU A 39 5.94 2.96 -0.26
CA LEU A 39 5.80 4.01 0.75
C LEU A 39 7.15 4.68 1.05
N GLU A 40 8.23 3.91 1.17
CA GLU A 40 9.60 4.41 1.35
C GLU A 40 10.05 5.28 0.17
N LYS A 41 9.57 4.98 -1.04
CA LYS A 41 9.81 5.78 -2.25
C LYS A 41 8.85 6.97 -2.41
N GLY A 42 7.99 7.24 -1.43
CA GLY A 42 7.11 8.42 -1.40
C GLY A 42 5.73 8.21 -2.04
N ALA A 43 5.34 6.97 -2.36
CA ALA A 43 4.00 6.71 -2.88
C ALA A 43 2.93 7.10 -1.85
N GLN A 44 1.90 7.80 -2.32
CA GLN A 44 0.79 8.26 -1.48
C GLN A 44 -0.40 7.30 -1.62
N PRO A 45 -0.86 6.66 -0.54
CA PRO A 45 -2.07 5.84 -0.58
C PRO A 45 -3.32 6.71 -0.68
N THR A 46 -4.37 6.20 -1.33
CA THR A 46 -5.70 6.83 -1.31
C THR A 46 -6.40 6.60 0.03
N GLY A 47 -7.46 7.35 0.35
CA GLY A 47 -8.12 7.31 1.66
C GLY A 47 -8.47 5.90 2.16
N THR A 48 -9.21 5.12 1.37
CA THR A 48 -9.57 3.73 1.74
C THR A 48 -8.34 2.84 1.92
N VAL A 49 -7.33 2.97 1.06
CA VAL A 49 -6.08 2.21 1.18
C VAL A 49 -5.35 2.60 2.46
N GLN A 50 -5.25 3.91 2.75
CA GLN A 50 -4.62 4.42 3.95
C GLN A 50 -5.26 3.85 5.22
N ASP A 51 -6.59 3.78 5.28
CA ASP A 51 -7.29 3.23 6.44
C ASP A 51 -7.10 1.72 6.58
N ILE A 52 -7.04 0.97 5.48
CA ILE A 52 -6.68 -0.45 5.49
C ILE A 52 -5.25 -0.63 6.01
N LEU A 53 -4.29 0.17 5.54
CA LEU A 53 -2.90 0.09 5.98
C LEU A 53 -2.71 0.51 7.44
N LYS A 54 -3.50 1.46 7.94
CA LYS A 54 -3.54 1.82 9.37
C LYS A 54 -4.04 0.65 10.22
N LYS A 55 -5.14 0.01 9.82
CA LYS A 55 -5.71 -1.15 10.51
C LYS A 55 -4.74 -2.34 10.54
N ALA A 56 -3.98 -2.52 9.47
CA ALA A 56 -2.94 -3.54 9.37
C ALA A 56 -1.59 -3.12 9.99
N GLU A 57 -1.51 -1.96 10.65
CA GLU A 57 -0.32 -1.43 11.32
C GLU A 57 0.94 -1.23 10.45
N VAL A 58 0.80 -1.20 9.12
CA VAL A 58 1.92 -1.11 8.16
C VAL A 58 2.75 0.16 8.37
N PHE A 59 2.14 1.26 8.78
CA PHE A 59 2.87 2.51 9.08
C PHE A 59 3.77 2.42 10.32
N LYS A 60 3.47 1.53 11.28
CA LYS A 60 4.36 1.29 12.42
C LYS A 60 5.63 0.56 11.97
N GLU A 61 5.47 -0.39 11.06
CA GLU A 61 6.58 -1.11 10.45
C GLU A 61 7.46 -0.18 9.60
N LEU A 62 6.85 0.69 8.80
CA LEU A 62 7.57 1.71 8.02
C LEU A 62 8.45 2.61 8.90
N ARG A 63 7.90 3.13 10.00
CA ARG A 63 8.65 3.97 10.95
C ARG A 63 9.79 3.20 11.62
N SER A 64 9.53 1.96 12.02
CA SER A 64 10.55 1.08 12.61
C SER A 64 11.72 0.84 11.65
N ASN A 65 11.44 0.66 10.35
CA ASN A 65 12.49 0.51 9.35
C ASN A 65 13.33 1.78 9.23
N GLN A 66 12.70 2.96 9.15
CA GLN A 66 13.43 4.23 9.07
C GLN A 66 14.35 4.46 10.28
N MET A 67 13.91 4.11 11.49
CA MET A 67 14.73 4.22 12.70
C MET A 67 15.93 3.27 12.72
N LYS A 68 15.86 2.10 12.05
CA LYS A 68 17.00 1.15 11.98
C LYS A 68 18.14 1.63 11.08
N PHE A 69 17.85 2.55 10.15
CA PHE A 69 18.83 3.06 9.18
C PHE A 69 19.39 4.43 9.55
N ASN A 70 19.05 4.93 10.75
CA ASN A 70 19.49 6.22 11.27
C ASN A 70 20.34 6.03 12.52
#